data_AF-A0A961L6J7-F1
#
_entry.id   AF-A0A961L6J7-F1
#
_cell.length_a   1.000
_cell.length_b   1.000
_cell.length_c   1.000
_cell.angle_alpha   90.00
_cell.angle_beta   90.00
_cell.angle_gamma   90.00
#
_symmetry.space_group_name_H-M   'P 1'
#
loop_
_entity.id
_entity.type
_entity.pdbx_description
1 polymer ?
#
loop_
_entity_poly.entity_id
_entity_poly.type
_entity_poly.pdbx_seq_one_letter_code
_entity_poly.pdbx_strand_id
1 'polypeptide(L)'
;PRVGGLGIVAGLIAAVIHQSLVGAPSGSDLGLILMVCAIPAFAFGLAEDLTKQVSARVRLLATAASAVLAFWLLDAQLRHTAIPGLDLIVSFTVGALVVTVFAVAGIANAMNIIDGFNGLASMCAVIMLAGLAYVAFQVGDPLLGTLAVAGIGAVLGFFIWNFPAGLVFLGDGGAYFLGFYIAELSVLLLARNPAVSPMFPLLLCIYPVFETVFSMY
;
A
#
# COMPACT_ATOMS: atom_id res chain seq x y z
N PRO A 1 8.87 -11.67 -17.57
CA PRO A 1 9.45 -12.08 -16.25
C PRO A 1 8.69 -11.38 -15.11
N ARG A 2 8.47 -12.05 -13.95
CA ARG A 2 7.73 -11.52 -12.79
C ARG A 2 8.65 -10.80 -11.82
N VAL A 3 9.22 -9.68 -12.28
CA VAL A 3 10.24 -8.93 -11.54
C VAL A 3 9.97 -7.42 -11.54
N GLY A 4 8.81 -6.99 -12.05
CA GLY A 4 8.44 -5.58 -12.13
C GLY A 4 8.43 -4.90 -10.77
N GLY A 5 8.01 -5.62 -9.72
CA GLY A 5 8.03 -5.14 -8.34
C GLY A 5 9.41 -4.66 -7.86
N LEU A 6 10.51 -5.29 -8.30
CA LEU A 6 11.86 -4.85 -7.93
C LEU A 6 12.16 -3.43 -8.45
N GLY A 7 11.75 -3.12 -9.68
CA GLY A 7 11.94 -1.79 -10.26
C GLY A 7 11.13 -0.72 -9.53
N ILE A 8 9.89 -1.06 -9.15
CA ILE A 8 9.02 -0.16 -8.38
C ILE A 8 9.62 0.13 -7.01
N VAL A 9 10.01 -0.91 -6.26
CA VAL A 9 10.59 -0.76 -4.92
C VAL A 9 11.91 0.00 -4.97
N ALA A 10 12.79 -0.30 -5.93
CA ALA A 10 14.05 0.42 -6.09
C ALA A 10 13.83 1.91 -6.41
N GLY A 11 12.88 2.23 -7.29
CA GLY A 11 12.51 3.61 -7.61
C GLY A 11 11.98 4.37 -6.41
N LEU A 12 11.12 3.73 -5.60
CA LEU A 12 10.57 4.31 -4.37
C LEU A 12 11.65 4.52 -3.31
N ILE A 13 12.53 3.54 -3.07
CA ILE A 13 13.66 3.68 -2.15
C ILE A 13 14.55 4.84 -2.57
N ALA A 14 14.88 4.96 -3.86
CA ALA A 14 15.68 6.08 -4.37
C ALA A 14 14.99 7.43 -4.14
N ALA A 15 13.68 7.51 -4.37
CA ALA A 15 12.89 8.73 -4.14
C ALA A 15 12.85 9.11 -2.65
N VAL A 16 12.65 8.13 -1.76
CA VAL A 16 12.64 8.34 -0.31
C VAL A 16 14.02 8.77 0.21
N ILE A 17 15.10 8.12 -0.24
CA ILE A 17 16.47 8.52 0.12
C ILE A 17 16.76 9.95 -0.36
N HIS A 18 16.39 10.27 -1.60
CA HIS A 18 16.56 11.62 -2.13
C HIS A 18 15.79 12.65 -1.29
N GLN A 19 14.55 12.34 -0.90
CA GLN A 19 13.76 13.19 0.00
C GLN A 19 14.45 13.40 1.36
N SER A 20 15.01 12.34 1.96
CA SER A 20 15.73 12.42 3.23
C SER A 20 17.03 13.24 3.15
N LEU A 21 17.71 13.26 2.00
CA LEU A 21 18.95 14.01 1.81
C LEU A 21 18.72 15.49 1.48
N VAL A 22 17.66 15.81 0.72
CA VAL A 22 17.39 17.17 0.21
C VAL A 22 16.34 17.91 1.06
N GLY A 23 15.53 17.18 1.83
CA GLY A 23 14.48 17.74 2.68
C GLY A 23 15.01 18.61 3.83
N ALA A 24 14.13 19.46 4.36
CA ALA A 24 14.44 20.26 5.54
C ALA A 24 14.76 19.35 6.77
N PRO A 25 15.63 19.80 7.70
CA PRO A 25 16.06 19.00 8.86
C PRO A 25 14.95 18.60 9.85
N SER A 26 13.70 19.02 9.61
CA SER A 26 12.51 18.53 10.32
C SER A 26 12.07 17.11 9.90
N GLY A 27 12.86 16.47 9.03
CA GLY A 27 13.09 15.02 8.86
C GLY A 27 12.19 14.08 9.68
N SER A 28 11.05 13.70 9.10
CA SER A 28 10.42 12.45 9.49
C SER A 28 11.04 11.32 8.68
N ASP A 29 11.70 10.37 9.35
CA ASP A 29 12.17 9.11 8.76
C ASP A 29 11.01 8.20 8.29
N LEU A 30 9.77 8.70 8.30
CA LEU A 30 8.55 7.99 7.96
C LEU A 30 8.66 7.24 6.63
N GLY A 31 9.19 7.86 5.58
CA GLY A 31 9.36 7.19 4.28
C GLY A 31 10.30 5.99 4.37
N LEU A 32 11.43 6.11 5.07
CA LEU A 32 12.41 5.03 5.24
C LEU A 32 11.83 3.92 6.12
N ILE A 33 11.18 4.28 7.22
CA ILE A 33 10.53 3.32 8.12
C ILE A 33 9.38 2.60 7.39
N LEU A 34 8.63 3.29 6.54
CA LEU A 34 7.59 2.69 5.70
C LEU A 34 8.18 1.65 4.75
N MET A 35 9.34 1.92 4.13
CA MET A 35 10.04 0.93 3.30
C MET A 35 10.51 -0.27 4.11
N VAL A 36 10.98 -0.07 5.34
CA VAL A 36 11.32 -1.17 6.26
C VAL A 36 10.09 -2.01 6.61
N CYS A 37 8.95 -1.38 6.89
CA CYS A 37 7.69 -2.07 7.18
C CYS A 37 7.20 -2.89 5.97
N ALA A 38 7.49 -2.45 4.75
CA ALA A 38 7.10 -3.16 3.52
C ALA A 38 7.91 -4.43 3.25
N ILE A 39 9.05 -4.64 3.93
CA ILE A 39 9.98 -5.75 3.64
C ILE A 39 9.29 -7.12 3.71
N PRO A 40 8.54 -7.49 4.77
CA PRO A 40 7.88 -8.80 4.81
C PRO A 40 6.94 -9.05 3.62
N ALA A 41 6.03 -8.12 3.33
CA ALA A 41 5.12 -8.21 2.18
C ALA A 41 5.86 -8.40 0.86
N PHE A 42 6.88 -7.56 0.60
CA PHE A 42 7.64 -7.63 -0.64
C PHE A 42 8.50 -8.90 -0.73
N ALA A 43 9.21 -9.26 0.34
CA ALA A 43 10.15 -10.38 0.36
C ALA A 43 9.43 -11.72 0.14
N PHE A 44 8.28 -11.94 0.79
CA PHE A 44 7.53 -13.18 0.61
C PHE A 44 6.81 -13.25 -0.74
N GLY A 45 6.34 -12.12 -1.28
CA GLY A 45 5.81 -12.08 -2.65
C GLY A 45 6.91 -12.35 -3.68
N LEU A 46 8.10 -11.75 -3.52
CA LEU A 46 9.24 -12.00 -4.40
C LEU A 46 9.75 -13.44 -4.27
N ALA A 47 9.76 -14.00 -3.05
CA ALA A 47 10.09 -15.39 -2.85
C ALA A 47 9.12 -16.31 -3.60
N GLU A 48 7.84 -15.96 -3.69
CA GLU A 48 6.89 -16.71 -4.53
C GLU A 48 7.21 -16.58 -6.03
N ASP A 49 7.49 -15.37 -6.51
CA ASP A 49 7.84 -15.15 -7.92
C ASP A 49 9.07 -15.97 -8.35
N LEU A 50 10.04 -16.16 -7.43
CA LEU A 50 11.28 -16.89 -7.68
C LEU A 50 11.16 -18.40 -7.47
N THR A 51 10.47 -18.84 -6.39
CA THR A 51 10.44 -20.24 -5.96
C THR A 51 9.18 -20.99 -6.36
N LYS A 52 8.04 -20.29 -6.48
CA LYS A 52 6.70 -20.85 -6.68
C LYS A 52 6.25 -21.84 -5.59
N GLN A 53 6.75 -21.66 -4.36
CA GLN A 53 6.53 -22.57 -3.23
C GLN A 53 5.89 -21.89 -2.01
N VAL A 54 5.61 -20.60 -2.09
CA VAL A 54 5.05 -19.78 -1.01
C VAL A 54 3.53 -19.67 -1.17
N SER A 55 2.82 -20.42 -0.34
CA SER A 55 1.35 -20.39 -0.35
C SER A 55 0.76 -19.00 -0.11
N ALA A 56 -0.45 -18.76 -0.64
CA ALA A 56 -1.19 -17.50 -0.43
C ALA A 56 -1.38 -17.15 1.05
N ARG A 57 -1.56 -18.15 1.93
CA ARG A 57 -1.67 -17.94 3.38
C ARG A 57 -0.41 -17.33 3.97
N VAL A 58 0.77 -17.78 3.54
CA VAL A 58 2.06 -17.25 4.01
C VAL A 58 2.26 -15.82 3.53
N ARG A 59 1.89 -15.53 2.27
CA ARG A 59 1.93 -14.16 1.71
C ARG A 59 1.00 -13.21 2.48
N LEU A 60 -0.21 -13.66 2.83
CA LEU A 60 -1.15 -12.90 3.65
C LEU A 60 -0.64 -12.67 5.09
N LEU A 61 0.01 -13.66 5.69
CA LEU A 61 0.63 -13.49 7.02
C LEU A 61 1.82 -12.51 6.96
N ALA A 62 2.58 -12.51 5.87
CA ALA A 62 3.67 -11.57 5.67
C ALA A 62 3.16 -10.13 5.53
N THR A 63 2.07 -9.91 4.79
CA THR A 63 1.44 -8.57 4.73
C THR A 63 0.83 -8.15 6.06
N ALA A 64 0.24 -9.08 6.80
CA ALA A 64 -0.23 -8.80 8.16
C ALA A 64 0.94 -8.40 9.08
N ALA A 65 2.09 -9.08 8.99
CA ALA A 65 3.30 -8.70 9.73
C ALA A 65 3.79 -7.30 9.34
N SER A 66 3.79 -6.95 8.05
CA SER A 66 4.09 -5.59 7.57
C SER A 66 3.16 -4.53 8.20
N ALA A 67 1.86 -4.81 8.27
CA ALA A 67 0.89 -3.92 8.91
C ALA A 67 1.12 -3.78 10.43
N VAL A 68 1.47 -4.88 11.12
CA VAL A 68 1.84 -4.83 12.54
C VAL A 68 3.09 -3.97 12.76
N LEU A 69 4.11 -4.10 11.91
CA LEU A 69 5.30 -3.25 11.98
C LEU A 69 4.95 -1.78 11.82
N ALA A 70 4.13 -1.43 10.81
CA ALA A 70 3.73 -0.06 10.57
C ALA A 70 2.87 0.51 11.70
N PHE A 71 1.97 -0.29 12.28
CA PHE A 71 1.18 0.10 13.46
C PHE A 71 2.07 0.57 14.62
N TRP A 72 3.12 -0.20 14.94
CA TRP A 72 3.99 0.11 16.08
C TRP A 72 5.08 1.14 15.78
N LEU A 73 5.61 1.16 14.55
CA LEU A 73 6.73 2.02 14.17
C LEU A 73 6.30 3.38 13.62
N LEU A 74 5.09 3.48 13.06
CA LEU A 74 4.58 4.70 12.40
C LEU A 74 3.32 5.27 13.05
N ASP A 75 2.83 4.66 14.14
CA ASP A 75 1.50 4.95 14.72
C ASP A 75 0.37 4.88 13.69
N ALA A 76 0.51 3.96 12.73
CA ALA A 76 -0.47 3.77 11.68
C ALA A 76 -1.65 2.96 12.20
N GLN A 77 -2.64 3.65 12.74
CA GLN A 77 -3.80 3.03 13.37
C GLN A 77 -5.11 3.67 12.91
N LEU A 78 -6.08 2.83 12.54
CA LEU A 78 -7.46 3.26 12.33
C LEU A 78 -8.08 3.54 13.69
N ARG A 79 -8.32 4.83 14.00
CA ARG A 79 -8.97 5.27 15.25
C ARG A 79 -10.47 5.57 15.08
N HIS A 80 -10.93 5.72 13.84
CA HIS A 80 -12.31 5.99 13.48
C HIS A 80 -12.57 5.39 12.10
N THR A 81 -13.73 4.77 11.91
CA THR A 81 -14.15 4.08 10.69
C THR A 81 -15.44 4.64 10.10
N ALA A 82 -16.21 5.44 10.85
CA ALA A 82 -17.52 5.96 10.45
C ALA A 82 -18.56 4.86 10.23
N ILE A 83 -18.32 3.67 10.81
CA ILE A 83 -19.19 2.51 10.72
C ILE A 83 -19.66 2.20 12.15
N PRO A 84 -20.98 2.30 12.42
CA PRO A 84 -21.53 1.96 13.73
C PRO A 84 -21.14 0.56 14.18
N GLY A 85 -20.68 0.42 15.43
CA GLY A 85 -20.19 -0.83 15.99
C GLY A 85 -18.69 -1.07 15.75
N LEU A 86 -18.18 -0.79 14.54
CA LEU A 86 -16.75 -0.90 14.27
C LEU A 86 -15.95 0.20 14.98
N ASP A 87 -16.53 1.40 15.10
CA ASP A 87 -15.95 2.51 15.88
C ASP A 87 -15.72 2.14 17.36
N LEU A 88 -16.58 1.29 17.94
CA LEU A 88 -16.38 0.80 19.30
C LEU A 88 -15.18 -0.16 19.37
N ILE A 89 -15.00 -1.02 18.37
CA ILE A 89 -13.88 -1.97 18.32
C ILE A 89 -12.56 -1.22 18.20
N VAL A 90 -12.46 -0.26 17.27
CA VAL A 90 -11.23 0.50 17.04
C VAL A 90 -10.91 1.50 18.16
N SER A 91 -11.84 1.74 19.09
CA SER A 91 -11.56 2.54 20.29
C SER A 91 -10.58 1.87 21.27
N PHE A 92 -10.43 0.54 21.18
CA PHE A 92 -9.45 -0.22 21.97
C PHE A 92 -8.22 -0.54 21.13
N THR A 93 -7.02 -0.42 21.69
CA THR A 93 -5.75 -0.65 20.96
C THR A 93 -5.69 -2.00 20.25
N VAL A 94 -6.14 -3.08 20.90
CA VAL A 94 -6.16 -4.42 20.29
C VAL A 94 -7.16 -4.49 19.15
N GLY A 95 -8.33 -3.85 19.29
CA GLY A 95 -9.33 -3.79 18.22
C GLY A 95 -8.85 -2.94 17.04
N ALA A 96 -8.23 -1.79 17.29
CA ALA A 96 -7.59 -0.96 16.27
C ALA A 96 -6.51 -1.73 15.50
N LEU A 97 -5.66 -2.47 16.22
CA LEU A 97 -4.64 -3.32 15.61
C LEU A 97 -5.26 -4.38 14.69
N VAL A 98 -6.25 -5.14 15.18
CA VAL A 98 -6.90 -6.21 14.40
C VAL A 98 -7.56 -5.63 13.14
N VAL A 99 -8.30 -4.54 13.27
CA VAL A 99 -9.01 -3.89 12.15
C VAL A 99 -8.02 -3.30 11.14
N THR A 100 -6.96 -2.65 11.61
CA THR A 100 -5.93 -2.05 10.73
C THR A 100 -5.18 -3.15 9.97
N VAL A 101 -4.72 -4.20 10.67
CA VAL A 101 -4.04 -5.34 10.05
C VAL A 101 -4.93 -6.04 9.03
N PHE A 102 -6.21 -6.24 9.36
CA PHE A 102 -7.17 -6.84 8.43
C PHE A 102 -7.38 -5.97 7.19
N ALA A 103 -7.54 -4.66 7.35
CA ALA A 103 -7.71 -3.73 6.23
C ALA A 103 -6.47 -3.72 5.31
N VAL A 104 -5.27 -3.61 5.88
CA VAL A 104 -4.02 -3.57 5.11
C VAL A 104 -3.75 -4.91 4.40
N ALA A 105 -3.84 -6.04 5.11
CA ALA A 105 -3.64 -7.36 4.52
C ALA A 105 -4.71 -7.67 3.45
N GLY A 106 -5.95 -7.26 3.69
CA GLY A 106 -7.07 -7.41 2.76
C GLY A 106 -6.85 -6.63 1.46
N ILE A 107 -6.47 -5.35 1.54
CA ILE A 107 -6.15 -4.52 0.37
C ILE A 107 -4.92 -5.08 -0.38
N ALA A 108 -3.90 -5.55 0.35
CA ALA A 108 -2.73 -6.17 -0.26
C ALA A 108 -3.08 -7.41 -1.09
N ASN A 109 -3.91 -8.30 -0.54
CA ASN A 109 -4.42 -9.46 -1.26
C ASN A 109 -5.33 -9.07 -2.44
N ALA A 110 -6.19 -8.05 -2.24
CA ALA A 110 -7.08 -7.56 -3.27
C ALA A 110 -6.33 -7.00 -4.49
N MET A 111 -5.21 -6.30 -4.26
CA MET A 111 -4.31 -5.84 -5.32
C MET A 111 -3.65 -7.01 -6.06
N ASN A 112 -3.30 -8.11 -5.37
CA ASN A 112 -2.78 -9.31 -6.01
C ASN A 112 -3.82 -10.01 -6.89
N ILE A 113 -5.10 -9.99 -6.52
CA ILE A 113 -6.19 -10.58 -7.31
C ILE A 113 -6.36 -9.85 -8.65
N ILE A 114 -6.29 -8.51 -8.67
CA ILE A 114 -6.48 -7.72 -9.89
C ILE A 114 -5.23 -7.66 -10.79
N ASP A 115 -4.10 -8.22 -10.37
CA ASP A 115 -2.86 -8.34 -11.16
C ASP A 115 -2.90 -9.51 -12.17
N GLY A 116 -4.06 -9.69 -12.84
CA GLY A 116 -4.28 -10.73 -13.85
C GLY A 116 -4.13 -10.23 -15.29
N PHE A 117 -4.22 -8.92 -15.51
CA PHE A 117 -4.19 -8.29 -16.83
C PHE A 117 -3.09 -7.23 -16.94
N ASN A 118 -2.46 -7.15 -18.11
CA ASN A 118 -1.47 -6.13 -18.42
C ASN A 118 -2.05 -4.72 -18.17
N GLY A 119 -1.40 -3.94 -17.34
CA GLY A 119 -1.70 -2.55 -17.05
C GLY A 119 -2.77 -2.32 -16.00
N LEU A 120 -3.60 -3.31 -15.67
CA LEU A 120 -4.77 -3.13 -14.81
C LEU A 120 -4.37 -2.73 -13.38
N ALA A 121 -3.66 -3.61 -12.67
CA ALA A 121 -3.24 -3.35 -11.28
C ALA A 121 -2.40 -2.08 -11.15
N SER A 122 -1.49 -1.83 -12.11
CA SER A 122 -0.66 -0.62 -12.13
C SER A 122 -1.47 0.67 -12.36
N MET A 123 -2.45 0.69 -13.26
CA MET A 123 -3.26 1.90 -13.45
C MET A 123 -4.23 2.13 -12.30
N CYS A 124 -4.81 1.06 -11.74
CA CYS A 124 -5.57 1.16 -10.49
C CYS A 124 -4.70 1.77 -9.38
N ALA A 125 -3.45 1.28 -9.20
CA ALA A 125 -2.50 1.84 -8.25
C ALA A 125 -2.20 3.32 -8.51
N VAL A 126 -1.97 3.73 -9.77
CA VAL A 126 -1.74 5.14 -10.12
C VAL A 126 -2.95 6.02 -9.77
N ILE A 127 -4.17 5.58 -10.07
CA ILE A 127 -5.39 6.34 -9.76
C ILE A 127 -5.57 6.47 -8.24
N MET A 128 -5.37 5.39 -7.48
CA MET A 128 -5.46 5.40 -6.02
C MET A 128 -4.40 6.33 -5.41
N LEU A 129 -3.14 6.22 -5.84
CA LEU A 129 -2.07 7.10 -5.39
C LEU A 129 -2.30 8.56 -5.77
N ALA A 130 -2.88 8.84 -6.94
CA ALA A 130 -3.26 10.20 -7.33
C ALA A 130 -4.36 10.77 -6.42
N GLY A 131 -5.35 9.95 -6.04
CA GLY A 131 -6.36 10.33 -5.06
C GLY A 131 -5.76 10.64 -3.70
N LEU A 132 -4.83 9.80 -3.21
CA LEU A 132 -4.11 10.03 -1.95
C LEU A 132 -3.28 11.31 -2.01
N ALA A 133 -2.53 11.54 -3.10
CA ALA A 133 -1.75 12.76 -3.30
C ALA A 133 -2.62 14.01 -3.29
N TYR A 134 -3.78 13.97 -3.97
CA TYR A 134 -4.74 15.07 -4.01
C TYR A 134 -5.27 15.40 -2.62
N VAL A 135 -5.73 14.41 -1.86
CA VAL A 135 -6.26 14.65 -0.51
C VAL A 135 -5.16 15.10 0.45
N ALA A 136 -3.97 14.50 0.38
CA ALA A 136 -2.81 14.92 1.16
C ALA A 136 -2.46 16.40 0.92
N PHE A 137 -2.53 16.87 -0.33
CA PHE A 137 -2.34 18.29 -0.66
C PHE A 137 -3.44 19.18 -0.05
N GLN A 138 -4.71 18.75 -0.11
CA GLN A 138 -5.84 19.51 0.45
C GLN A 138 -5.75 19.67 1.97
N VAL A 139 -5.26 18.66 2.68
CA VAL A 139 -5.12 18.71 4.15
C VAL A 139 -3.77 19.26 4.61
N GLY A 140 -2.90 19.65 3.68
CA GLY A 140 -1.59 20.22 3.99
C GLY A 140 -0.58 19.20 4.55
N ASP A 141 -0.65 17.94 4.11
CA ASP A 141 0.32 16.87 4.45
C ASP A 141 1.27 16.60 3.27
N PRO A 142 2.28 17.46 3.03
CA PRO A 142 3.19 17.34 1.89
C PRO A 142 4.06 16.09 1.95
N LEU A 143 4.25 15.51 3.15
CA LEU A 143 5.01 14.27 3.33
C LEU A 143 4.30 13.10 2.65
N LEU A 144 3.03 12.86 3.01
CA LEU A 144 2.24 11.79 2.39
C LEU A 144 1.96 12.08 0.90
N GLY A 145 1.74 13.36 0.55
CA GLY A 145 1.60 13.76 -0.85
C GLY A 145 2.82 13.41 -1.69
N THR A 146 4.03 13.68 -1.18
CA THR A 146 5.29 13.36 -1.86
C THR A 146 5.48 11.85 -2.02
N LEU A 147 5.19 11.06 -0.98
CA LEU A 147 5.26 9.59 -1.04
C LEU A 147 4.27 9.02 -2.07
N ALA A 148 3.05 9.55 -2.11
CA ALA A 148 2.05 9.14 -3.09
C ALA A 148 2.52 9.45 -4.53
N VAL A 149 3.05 10.66 -4.78
CA VAL A 149 3.60 11.07 -6.08
C VAL A 149 4.82 10.24 -6.48
N ALA A 150 5.72 9.95 -5.54
CA ALA A 150 6.85 9.05 -5.78
C ALA A 150 6.38 7.65 -6.20
N GLY A 151 5.31 7.15 -5.55
CA GLY A 151 4.65 5.90 -5.92
C GLY A 151 4.10 5.94 -7.36
N ILE A 152 3.44 7.03 -7.75
CA ILE A 152 2.96 7.22 -9.13
C ILE A 152 4.12 7.12 -10.11
N GLY A 153 5.22 7.83 -9.86
CA GLY A 153 6.40 7.81 -10.73
C GLY A 153 6.99 6.40 -10.88
N ALA A 154 7.14 5.67 -9.77
CA ALA A 154 7.65 4.30 -9.77
C ALA A 154 6.73 3.33 -10.53
N VAL A 155 5.41 3.43 -10.31
CA VAL A 155 4.44 2.57 -11.00
C VAL A 155 4.34 2.91 -12.48
N LEU A 156 4.38 4.19 -12.87
CA LEU A 156 4.38 4.59 -14.28
C LEU A 156 5.66 4.15 -15.01
N GLY A 157 6.81 4.18 -14.34
CA GLY A 157 8.06 3.63 -14.86
C GLY A 157 7.94 2.14 -15.19
N PHE A 158 7.28 1.36 -14.33
CA PHE A 158 6.93 -0.04 -14.61
C PHE A 158 5.86 -0.18 -15.71
N PHE A 159 4.82 0.65 -15.67
CA PHE A 159 3.65 0.58 -16.55
C PHE A 159 4.02 0.59 -18.03
N ILE A 160 5.00 1.41 -18.43
CA ILE A 160 5.47 1.50 -19.83
C ILE A 160 5.97 0.14 -20.36
N TRP A 161 6.54 -0.70 -19.49
CA TRP A 161 7.01 -2.04 -19.87
C TRP A 161 5.92 -3.11 -19.73
N ASN A 162 4.87 -2.83 -18.98
CA ASN A 162 3.80 -3.78 -18.72
C ASN A 162 2.63 -3.63 -19.71
N PHE A 163 2.22 -2.42 -20.06
CA PHE A 163 1.10 -2.17 -20.97
C PHE A 163 1.58 -1.64 -22.33
N PRO A 164 0.99 -2.09 -23.47
CA PRO A 164 0.00 -3.18 -23.59
C PRO A 164 0.65 -4.58 -23.72
N ALA A 165 1.96 -4.64 -24.00
CA ALA A 165 2.63 -5.85 -24.49
C ALA A 165 3.08 -6.84 -23.40
N GLY A 166 3.02 -6.50 -22.10
CA GLY A 166 3.37 -7.40 -21.01
C GLY A 166 4.84 -7.83 -20.98
N LEU A 167 5.77 -6.94 -21.37
CA LEU A 167 7.21 -7.29 -21.45
C LEU A 167 7.77 -7.65 -20.07
N VAL A 168 7.30 -6.95 -19.04
CA VAL A 168 7.58 -7.25 -17.63
C VAL A 168 6.25 -7.36 -16.89
N PHE A 169 6.12 -8.38 -16.04
CA PHE A 169 4.97 -8.59 -15.17
C PHE A 169 5.28 -8.05 -13.77
N LEU A 170 4.25 -7.54 -13.09
CA LEU A 170 4.37 -6.95 -11.76
C LEU A 170 4.89 -7.99 -10.77
N GLY A 171 4.28 -9.19 -10.79
CA GLY A 171 4.64 -10.30 -9.91
C GLY A 171 3.99 -10.15 -8.53
N ASP A 172 3.99 -11.24 -7.78
CA ASP A 172 3.43 -11.26 -6.43
C ASP A 172 4.16 -10.28 -5.51
N GLY A 173 5.49 -10.18 -5.61
CA GLY A 173 6.27 -9.21 -4.86
C GLY A 173 5.78 -7.79 -5.08
N GLY A 174 5.59 -7.40 -6.34
CA GLY A 174 5.08 -6.07 -6.69
C GLY A 174 3.64 -5.83 -6.25
N ALA A 175 2.76 -6.80 -6.44
CA ALA A 175 1.35 -6.65 -6.12
C ALA A 175 1.09 -6.53 -4.60
N TYR A 176 1.71 -7.39 -3.78
CA TYR A 176 1.59 -7.29 -2.32
C TYR A 176 2.26 -6.03 -1.79
N PHE A 177 3.40 -5.63 -2.35
CA PHE A 177 4.05 -4.36 -2.00
C PHE A 177 3.14 -3.16 -2.30
N LEU A 178 2.58 -3.07 -3.50
CA LEU A 178 1.73 -1.93 -3.88
C LEU A 178 0.46 -1.87 -3.05
N GLY A 179 -0.17 -3.01 -2.79
CA GLY A 179 -1.36 -3.03 -1.95
C GLY A 179 -1.07 -2.70 -0.48
N PHE A 180 0.06 -3.17 0.08
CA PHE A 180 0.54 -2.69 1.38
C PHE A 180 0.77 -1.17 1.35
N TYR A 181 1.52 -0.67 0.37
CA TYR A 181 1.90 0.74 0.27
C TYR A 181 0.69 1.68 0.19
N ILE A 182 -0.30 1.34 -0.66
CA ILE A 182 -1.53 2.13 -0.81
C ILE A 182 -2.38 2.08 0.46
N ALA A 183 -2.53 0.91 1.07
CA ALA A 183 -3.28 0.76 2.31
C ALA A 183 -2.62 1.52 3.46
N GLU A 184 -1.30 1.45 3.56
CA GLU A 184 -0.53 2.09 4.63
C GLU A 184 -0.54 3.61 4.50
N LEU A 185 -0.33 4.15 3.29
CA LEU A 185 -0.52 5.58 3.04
C LEU A 185 -1.95 6.04 3.36
N SER A 186 -2.95 5.21 3.11
CA SER A 186 -4.34 5.50 3.47
C SER A 186 -4.55 5.58 4.98
N VAL A 187 -4.03 4.60 5.73
CA VAL A 187 -4.12 4.57 7.20
C VAL A 187 -3.38 5.78 7.80
N LEU A 188 -2.16 6.06 7.33
CA LEU A 188 -1.38 7.20 7.77
C LEU A 188 -2.07 8.54 7.48
N LEU A 189 -2.72 8.67 6.32
CA LEU A 189 -3.47 9.87 5.96
C LEU A 189 -4.59 10.13 6.97
N LEU A 190 -5.37 9.09 7.32
CA LEU A 190 -6.43 9.18 8.32
C LEU A 190 -5.88 9.46 9.73
N ALA A 191 -4.80 8.77 10.13
CA ALA A 191 -4.20 8.91 11.46
C ALA A 191 -3.63 10.32 11.70
N ARG A 192 -3.07 10.94 10.66
CA ARG A 192 -2.43 12.26 10.72
C ARG A 192 -3.40 13.41 10.47
N ASN A 193 -4.51 13.16 9.78
CA ASN A 193 -5.44 14.20 9.32
C ASN A 193 -6.88 13.85 9.70
N PRO A 194 -7.35 14.21 10.92
CA PRO A 194 -8.69 13.86 11.41
C PRO A 194 -9.85 14.43 10.59
N ALA A 195 -9.60 15.43 9.73
CA ALA A 195 -10.59 16.00 8.83
C ALA A 195 -10.92 15.09 7.64
N VAL A 196 -10.07 14.10 7.32
CA VAL A 196 -10.29 13.17 6.22
C VAL A 196 -11.30 12.10 6.66
N SER A 197 -12.36 11.93 5.86
CA SER A 197 -13.35 10.89 6.12
C SER A 197 -12.74 9.49 5.97
N PRO A 198 -12.94 8.56 6.94
CA PRO A 198 -12.49 7.17 6.80
C PRO A 198 -13.13 6.40 5.64
N MET A 199 -14.24 6.91 5.10
CA MET A 199 -14.85 6.35 3.89
C MET A 199 -14.03 6.61 2.63
N PHE A 200 -13.15 7.61 2.63
CA PHE A 200 -12.36 7.96 1.45
C PHE A 200 -11.45 6.81 0.99
N PRO A 201 -10.57 6.23 1.83
CA PRO A 201 -9.75 5.11 1.39
C PRO A 201 -10.53 3.87 0.97
N LEU A 202 -11.68 3.62 1.62
CA LEU A 202 -12.55 2.49 1.27
C LEU A 202 -13.11 2.65 -0.15
N LEU A 203 -13.61 3.85 -0.49
CA LEU A 203 -14.10 4.16 -1.83
C LEU A 203 -12.98 4.19 -2.86
N LEU A 204 -11.79 4.68 -2.46
CA LEU A 204 -10.62 4.70 -3.31
C LEU A 204 -10.19 3.29 -3.72
N CYS A 205 -10.24 2.35 -2.78
CA CYS A 205 -9.88 0.94 -3.00
C CYS A 205 -11.09 0.06 -3.40
N ILE A 206 -12.22 0.65 -3.79
CA ILE A 206 -13.46 -0.12 -4.00
C ILE A 206 -13.33 -1.17 -5.10
N TYR A 207 -12.58 -0.88 -6.17
CA TYR A 207 -12.41 -1.79 -7.29
C TYR A 207 -11.72 -3.11 -6.87
N PRO A 208 -10.49 -3.12 -6.33
CA PRO A 208 -9.85 -4.36 -5.89
C PRO A 208 -10.65 -5.07 -4.78
N VAL A 209 -11.26 -4.32 -3.87
CA VAL A 209 -12.11 -4.90 -2.81
C VAL A 209 -13.31 -5.63 -3.40
N PHE A 210 -14.01 -5.02 -4.36
CA PHE A 210 -15.14 -5.63 -5.04
C PHE A 210 -14.75 -6.91 -5.79
N GLU A 211 -13.65 -6.89 -6.54
CA GLU A 211 -13.13 -8.06 -7.25
C GLU A 211 -12.83 -9.22 -6.29
N THR A 212 -12.32 -8.91 -5.09
CA THR A 212 -12.08 -9.90 -4.04
C THR A 212 -13.39 -10.50 -3.52
N VAL A 213 -14.39 -9.65 -3.22
CA VAL A 213 -15.69 -10.11 -2.72
C VAL A 213 -16.42 -10.95 -3.77
N PHE A 214 -16.37 -10.53 -5.03
CA PHE A 214 -16.98 -11.26 -6.14
C PHE A 214 -16.32 -12.63 -6.35
N SER A 215 -15.00 -12.72 -6.22
CA SER A 215 -14.23 -13.96 -6.42
C SER A 215 -14.38 -14.99 -5.27
N MET A 216 -14.94 -14.61 -4.12
CA MET A 216 -15.21 -15.53 -3.00
C MET A 216 -16.49 -16.35 -3.20
N TYR A 217 -17.36 -15.94 -4.11
CA TYR A 217 -18.60 -16.65 -4.48
C TYR A 217 -18.39 -17.51 -5.72
#